data_AF-A0A183G7F0-F1
#
_entry.id   AF-A0A183G7F0-F1
#
_cell.length_a   1.000
_cell.length_b   1.000
_cell.length_c   1.000
_cell.angle_alpha   90.00
_cell.angle_beta   90.00
_cell.angle_gamma   90.00
#
_symmetry.space_group_name_H-M   'P 1'
#
loop_
_entity.id
_entity.type
_entity.pdbx_description
1 polymer ?
#
loop_
_entity_poly.entity_id
_entity_poly.type
_entity_poly.pdbx_seq_one_letter_code
_entity_poly.pdbx_strand_id
1 'polypeptide(L)'
;MSEPGAENVPAEPGPENPQDQEQPQQMEDRQQPQQIEDRQQPQQVEDRQRPQQNQERRQLQNEMRIVNIPESPLERIDRKLQEIKDKTDGIPYLSNEVRFNNEIIGNLEKTVANLETAVDRIIMILQTVEERQGQGRAENSCPFCNDNHYASDCTQYKTLTQRRNRCNANNRCERCLLTANHMATSCGTKSVCYYCKREGREEQSKGHNSAFCPFHFPM
;
A
#
# COMPACT_ATOMS: atom_id res chain seq x y z
N MET A 1 -74.91 6.86 -8.28
CA MET A 1 -74.46 7.82 -7.26
C MET A 1 -73.51 7.09 -6.32
N SER A 2 -72.35 7.71 -6.10
CA SER A 2 -71.39 7.46 -5.02
C SER A 2 -70.36 6.32 -5.19
N GLU A 3 -69.19 6.71 -5.73
CA GLU A 3 -67.86 6.23 -5.32
C GLU A 3 -67.58 6.63 -3.85
N PRO A 4 -66.66 5.96 -3.12
CA PRO A 4 -65.26 6.42 -3.00
C PRO A 4 -64.26 5.24 -2.81
N GLY A 5 -62.93 5.38 -2.76
CA GLY A 5 -62.04 6.53 -2.77
C GLY A 5 -60.59 6.02 -2.92
N ALA A 6 -59.78 6.79 -3.62
CA ALA A 6 -58.37 6.54 -3.88
C ALA A 6 -57.51 7.01 -2.70
N GLU A 7 -56.59 6.17 -2.24
CA GLU A 7 -55.56 6.57 -1.28
C GLU A 7 -54.26 6.95 -2.01
N ASN A 8 -53.81 8.15 -1.68
CA ASN A 8 -52.57 8.82 -2.07
C ASN A 8 -51.33 8.01 -1.67
N VAL A 9 -50.40 7.82 -2.61
CA VAL A 9 -49.01 7.45 -2.32
C VAL A 9 -48.13 8.67 -2.62
N PRO A 10 -47.34 9.17 -1.65
CA PRO A 10 -46.42 10.28 -1.90
C PRO A 10 -45.20 9.82 -2.71
N ALA A 11 -44.86 10.62 -3.72
CA ALA A 11 -43.69 10.47 -4.57
C ALA A 11 -42.40 10.77 -3.78
N GLU A 12 -41.43 9.87 -3.82
CA GLU A 12 -40.08 10.12 -3.32
C GLU A 12 -39.25 10.97 -4.31
N PRO A 13 -38.37 11.85 -3.81
CA PRO A 13 -37.61 12.78 -4.63
C PRO A 13 -36.39 12.10 -5.26
N GLY A 14 -36.10 12.48 -6.52
CA GLY A 14 -34.96 12.01 -7.28
C GLY A 14 -33.62 12.46 -6.68
N PRO A 15 -32.52 11.75 -6.99
CA PRO A 15 -31.19 12.15 -6.54
C PRO A 15 -30.68 13.34 -7.36
N GLU A 16 -30.51 14.47 -6.68
CA GLU A 16 -29.81 15.64 -7.15
C GLU A 16 -28.32 15.36 -7.34
N ASN A 17 -27.81 15.75 -8.50
CA ASN A 17 -26.40 15.82 -8.85
C ASN A 17 -25.84 17.17 -8.38
N PRO A 18 -24.65 17.20 -7.75
CA PRO A 18 -23.74 18.29 -8.02
C PRO A 18 -22.37 17.80 -8.48
N GLN A 19 -21.99 18.30 -9.66
CA GLN A 19 -20.62 18.40 -10.13
C GLN A 19 -19.76 19.24 -9.17
N ASP A 20 -18.48 18.87 -9.09
CA ASP A 20 -17.29 19.72 -8.92
C ASP A 20 -16.31 19.25 -7.84
N GLN A 21 -15.02 19.46 -8.14
CA GLN A 21 -13.79 19.21 -7.36
C GLN A 21 -13.20 17.79 -7.48
N GLU A 22 -11.97 17.54 -7.94
CA GLU A 22 -10.83 18.37 -8.36
C GLU A 22 -9.95 17.50 -9.28
N GLN A 23 -9.44 18.08 -10.37
CA GLN A 23 -8.38 17.48 -11.19
C GLN A 23 -7.03 17.59 -10.46
N PRO A 24 -6.15 16.57 -10.49
CA PRO A 24 -4.75 16.79 -10.17
C PRO A 24 -4.06 17.48 -11.35
N GLN A 25 -3.76 18.78 -11.18
CA GLN A 25 -2.80 19.52 -12.00
C GLN A 25 -1.41 18.89 -11.84
N GLN A 26 -0.89 18.33 -12.92
CA GLN A 26 0.53 18.00 -13.05
C GLN A 26 1.29 19.33 -13.18
N MET A 27 1.91 19.77 -12.09
CA MET A 27 2.95 20.80 -12.15
C MET A 27 4.29 20.12 -12.45
N GLU A 28 4.72 20.29 -13.70
CA GLU A 28 6.12 20.38 -14.09
C GLU A 28 6.79 21.55 -13.33
N ASP A 29 8.13 21.61 -13.42
CA ASP A 29 9.04 22.62 -12.85
C ASP A 29 9.49 22.44 -11.39
N ARG A 30 10.60 21.69 -11.25
CA ARG A 30 11.65 22.11 -10.32
C ARG A 30 13.03 21.95 -10.95
N GLN A 31 13.44 23.04 -11.58
CA GLN A 31 14.77 23.32 -12.10
C GLN A 31 15.82 23.13 -11.00
N GLN A 32 16.90 22.43 -11.37
CA GLN A 32 18.12 22.30 -10.58
C GLN A 32 18.85 23.65 -10.51
N PRO A 33 19.43 24.04 -9.37
CA PRO A 33 20.31 25.20 -9.30
C PRO A 33 21.57 24.94 -10.12
N GLN A 34 21.78 25.84 -11.09
CA GLN A 34 22.97 25.93 -11.93
C GLN A 34 24.22 26.15 -11.07
N GLN A 35 25.28 25.46 -11.46
CA GLN A 35 26.62 25.58 -10.90
C GLN A 35 27.14 27.01 -11.09
N ILE A 36 27.66 27.55 -10.00
CA ILE A 36 28.21 28.90 -9.91
C ILE A 36 29.40 29.04 -10.85
N GLU A 37 29.34 30.12 -11.62
CA GLU A 37 30.25 30.52 -12.68
C GLU A 37 31.68 30.78 -12.19
N ASP A 38 32.63 30.27 -12.98
CA ASP A 38 34.03 30.68 -13.04
C ASP A 38 34.14 32.19 -13.31
N ARG A 39 34.37 32.97 -12.25
CA ARG A 39 34.68 34.39 -12.37
C ARG A 39 36.20 34.58 -12.42
N GLN A 40 36.76 34.39 -13.62
CA GLN A 40 38.09 34.89 -13.96
C GLN A 40 38.08 36.42 -13.98
N GLN A 41 38.84 37.06 -13.09
CA GLN A 41 39.19 38.48 -13.22
C GLN A 41 40.51 38.62 -14.00
N PRO A 42 40.61 39.55 -14.96
CA PRO A 42 41.85 39.83 -15.67
C PRO A 42 42.70 40.94 -15.03
N GLN A 43 44.00 40.67 -15.01
CA GLN A 43 45.17 41.54 -15.24
C GLN A 43 45.39 42.83 -14.42
N GLN A 44 46.61 42.93 -13.85
CA GLN A 44 47.61 44.02 -14.05
C GLN A 44 48.83 43.67 -13.15
N VAL A 45 49.94 43.19 -13.69
CA VAL A 45 51.11 43.95 -14.19
C VAL A 45 51.33 45.26 -13.43
N GLU A 46 52.06 45.20 -12.31
CA GLU A 46 52.87 46.32 -11.84
C GLU A 46 54.06 45.85 -10.99
N ASP A 47 55.22 46.33 -11.42
CA ASP A 47 56.45 46.61 -10.69
C ASP A 47 57.40 45.51 -10.16
N ARG A 48 58.45 45.37 -10.97
CA ARG A 48 59.74 44.68 -10.81
C ARG A 48 60.70 45.29 -9.77
N GLN A 49 60.27 46.06 -8.78
CA GLN A 49 61.20 46.74 -7.83
C GLN A 49 61.03 46.39 -6.34
N ARG A 50 60.40 45.26 -6.01
CA ARG A 50 60.15 44.85 -4.61
C ARG A 50 60.99 43.72 -3.96
N PRO A 51 62.04 43.12 -4.56
CA PRO A 51 62.78 42.05 -3.86
C PRO A 51 63.65 42.54 -2.69
N GLN A 52 64.27 43.73 -2.79
CA GLN A 52 65.32 44.13 -1.83
C GLN A 52 64.78 44.59 -0.47
N GLN A 53 63.73 45.42 -0.42
CA GLN A 53 63.12 45.85 0.86
C GLN A 53 62.44 44.72 1.63
N ASN A 54 61.91 43.70 0.95
CA ASN A 54 61.33 42.54 1.61
C ASN A 54 62.41 41.62 2.23
N GLN A 55 63.63 41.65 1.69
CA GLN A 55 64.75 40.86 2.19
C GLN A 55 65.33 41.46 3.47
N GLU A 56 65.53 42.78 3.51
CA GLU A 56 65.97 43.50 4.72
C GLU A 56 64.92 43.42 5.85
N ARG A 57 63.63 43.52 5.50
CA ARG A 57 62.54 43.37 6.49
C ARG A 57 62.42 41.94 7.03
N ARG A 58 62.75 40.92 6.22
CA ARG A 58 62.88 39.52 6.67
C ARG A 58 64.14 39.28 7.49
N GLN A 59 65.25 39.96 7.18
CA GLN A 59 66.49 39.88 7.96
C GLN A 59 66.32 40.53 9.33
N LEU A 60 65.71 41.72 9.41
CA LEU A 60 65.37 42.37 10.69
C LEU A 60 64.34 41.57 11.50
N GLN A 61 63.36 40.91 10.86
CA GLN A 61 62.47 39.97 11.56
C GLN A 61 63.19 38.71 12.06
N ASN A 62 64.22 38.24 11.35
CA ASN A 62 65.02 37.09 11.79
C ASN A 62 66.02 37.46 12.88
N GLU A 63 66.54 38.69 12.91
CA GLU A 63 67.39 39.20 14.00
C GLU A 63 66.58 39.59 15.25
N MET A 64 65.31 39.96 15.08
CA MET A 64 64.32 40.01 16.17
C MET A 64 63.71 38.63 16.47
N ARG A 65 64.34 37.51 16.08
CA ARG A 65 63.99 36.20 16.65
C ARG A 65 64.28 36.24 18.14
N ILE A 66 63.24 36.66 18.84
CA ILE A 66 62.89 36.40 20.23
C ILE A 66 63.69 35.19 20.67
N VAL A 67 64.69 35.47 21.51
CA VAL A 67 65.35 34.50 22.37
C VAL A 67 64.27 33.52 22.82
N ASN A 68 64.45 32.21 22.57
CA ASN A 68 63.55 31.18 23.09
C ASN A 68 63.52 31.30 24.62
N ILE A 69 62.68 32.18 25.15
CA ILE A 69 62.35 32.23 26.56
C ILE A 69 61.63 30.91 26.79
N PRO A 70 62.18 30.01 27.62
CA PRO A 70 61.49 28.77 27.93
C PRO A 70 60.12 29.14 28.47
N GLU A 71 59.07 28.65 27.81
CA GLU A 71 57.68 28.88 28.23
C GLU A 71 57.56 28.71 29.73
N SER A 72 56.92 29.69 30.36
CA SER A 72 56.67 29.61 31.79
C SER A 72 55.88 28.32 32.07
N PRO A 73 56.20 27.59 33.14
CA PRO A 73 55.39 26.44 33.57
C PRO A 73 53.89 26.77 33.65
N LEU A 74 53.52 28.02 33.97
CA LEU A 74 52.12 28.48 33.95
C LEU A 74 51.52 28.51 32.54
N GLU A 75 52.22 29.07 31.55
CA GLU A 75 51.70 29.15 30.17
C GLU A 75 51.48 27.76 29.57
N ARG A 76 52.34 26.79 29.93
CA ARG A 76 52.15 25.40 29.54
C ARG A 76 50.91 24.77 30.17
N ILE A 77 50.60 25.13 31.41
CA ILE A 77 49.37 24.68 32.10
C ILE A 77 48.15 25.32 31.45
N ASP A 78 48.17 26.62 31.20
CA ASP A 78 47.05 27.36 30.60
C ASP A 78 46.70 26.84 29.21
N ARG A 79 47.70 26.58 28.36
CA ARG A 79 47.45 25.95 27.04
C ARG A 79 46.83 24.57 27.17
N LYS A 80 47.29 23.74 28.12
CA LYS A 80 46.69 22.42 28.35
C LYS A 80 45.25 22.54 28.85
N LEU A 81 44.94 23.52 29.71
CA LEU A 81 43.58 23.79 30.16
C LEU A 81 42.69 24.25 29.02
N GLN A 82 43.21 25.10 28.12
CA GLN A 82 42.47 25.52 26.94
C GLN A 82 42.22 24.36 25.97
N GLU A 83 43.22 23.50 25.73
CA GLU A 83 43.04 22.29 24.92
C GLU A 83 41.99 21.33 25.52
N ILE A 84 41.95 21.20 26.86
CA ILE A 84 40.92 20.42 27.53
C ILE A 84 39.57 21.09 27.32
N LYS A 85 39.46 22.41 27.54
CA LYS A 85 38.24 23.18 27.37
C LYS A 85 37.68 23.03 25.95
N ASP A 86 38.50 23.25 24.94
CA ASP A 86 38.11 23.15 23.52
C ASP A 86 37.60 21.74 23.17
N LYS A 87 38.18 20.70 23.79
CA LYS A 87 37.73 19.30 23.62
C LYS A 87 36.46 19.00 24.41
N THR A 88 36.26 19.62 25.57
CA THR A 88 35.11 19.38 26.44
C THR A 88 33.88 20.22 26.10
N ASP A 89 34.05 21.36 25.44
CA ASP A 89 32.96 22.28 25.08
C ASP A 89 31.95 21.64 24.12
N GLY A 90 32.35 20.63 23.35
CA GLY A 90 31.46 19.83 22.49
C GLY A 90 30.67 18.74 23.20
N ILE A 91 31.02 18.36 24.44
CA ILE A 91 30.38 17.25 25.16
C ILE A 91 28.87 17.47 25.38
N PRO A 92 28.39 18.66 25.76
CA PRO A 92 26.94 18.90 25.91
C PRO A 92 26.16 18.70 24.61
N TYR A 93 26.74 19.07 23.47
CA TYR A 93 26.12 18.86 22.16
C TYR A 93 25.99 17.37 21.84
N LEU A 94 27.08 16.62 21.99
CA LEU A 94 27.07 15.16 21.79
C LEU A 94 26.09 14.47 22.75
N SER A 95 26.00 14.93 23.99
CA SER A 95 25.03 14.39 24.95
C SER A 95 23.59 14.61 24.51
N ASN A 96 23.27 15.78 23.95
CA ASN A 96 21.92 16.07 23.43
C ASN A 96 21.61 15.21 22.19
N GLU A 97 22.58 15.03 21.29
CA GLU A 97 22.43 14.21 20.08
C GLU A 97 22.24 12.73 20.42
N VAL A 98 23.03 12.20 21.36
CA VAL A 98 22.85 10.82 21.86
C VAL A 98 21.47 10.64 22.49
N ARG A 99 21.00 11.61 23.29
CA ARG A 99 19.66 11.56 23.89
C ARG A 99 18.58 11.54 22.81
N PHE A 100 18.67 12.41 21.81
CA PHE A 100 17.72 12.48 20.70
C PHE A 100 17.70 11.18 19.88
N ASN A 101 18.87 10.62 19.60
CA ASN A 101 18.98 9.34 18.89
C ASN A 101 18.33 8.20 19.70
N ASN A 102 18.55 8.16 21.01
CA ASN A 102 17.91 7.16 21.88
C ASN A 102 16.38 7.31 21.90
N GLU A 103 15.86 8.54 21.84
CA GLU A 103 14.41 8.78 21.74
C GLU A 103 13.85 8.26 20.40
N ILE A 104 14.53 8.52 19.29
CA ILE A 104 14.14 7.98 17.97
C ILE A 104 14.15 6.45 17.99
N ILE A 105 15.23 5.85 18.52
CA ILE A 105 15.35 4.39 18.63
C ILE A 105 14.18 3.82 19.42
N GLY A 106 13.84 4.40 20.57
CA GLY A 106 12.70 3.94 21.38
C GLY A 106 11.34 4.07 20.67
N ASN A 107 11.16 5.08 19.81
CA ASN A 107 9.94 5.22 19.01
C ASN A 107 9.89 4.20 17.85
N LEU A 108 11.02 3.88 17.24
CA LEU A 108 11.12 2.84 16.22
C LEU A 108 10.83 1.46 16.80
N GLU A 109 11.38 1.14 17.97
CA GLU A 109 11.12 -0.13 18.67
C GLU A 109 9.62 -0.34 18.95
N LYS A 110 8.91 0.71 19.42
CA LYS A 110 7.46 0.66 19.61
C LYS A 110 6.71 0.42 18.30
N THR A 111 7.15 1.04 17.22
CA THR A 111 6.54 0.88 15.90
C THR A 111 6.71 -0.54 15.38
N VAL A 112 7.90 -1.12 15.56
CA VAL A 112 8.19 -2.52 15.20
C VAL A 112 7.31 -3.47 16.00
N ALA A 113 7.21 -3.31 17.32
CA ALA A 113 6.35 -4.16 18.16
C ALA A 113 4.86 -4.12 17.74
N ASN A 114 4.38 -2.94 17.34
CA ASN A 114 3.01 -2.80 16.81
C ASN A 114 2.83 -3.53 15.47
N LEU A 115 3.84 -3.48 14.59
CA LEU A 115 3.82 -4.20 13.31
C LEU A 115 3.87 -5.71 13.51
N GLU A 116 4.69 -6.22 14.43
CA GLU A 116 4.73 -7.65 14.78
C GLU A 116 3.35 -8.14 15.22
N THR A 117 2.69 -7.39 16.11
CA THR A 117 1.32 -7.71 16.56
C THR A 117 0.31 -7.69 15.40
N ALA A 118 0.48 -6.80 14.43
CA ALA A 118 -0.39 -6.73 13.26
C ALA A 118 -0.18 -7.93 12.32
N VAL A 119 1.08 -8.34 12.12
CA VAL A 119 1.43 -9.52 11.32
C VAL A 119 0.84 -10.79 11.93
N ASP A 120 0.93 -10.96 13.25
CA ASP A 120 0.34 -12.12 13.94
C ASP A 120 -1.18 -12.21 13.72
N ARG A 121 -1.88 -11.05 13.74
CA ARG A 121 -3.32 -11.00 13.45
C ARG A 121 -3.61 -11.40 12.00
N ILE A 122 -2.79 -10.96 11.05
CA ILE A 122 -2.95 -11.33 9.63
C ILE A 122 -2.75 -12.84 9.46
N ILE A 123 -1.71 -13.41 10.08
CA ILE A 123 -1.46 -14.87 10.04
C ILE A 123 -2.67 -15.64 10.57
N MET A 124 -3.22 -15.23 11.71
CA MET A 124 -4.44 -15.83 12.25
C MET A 124 -5.60 -15.75 11.26
N ILE A 125 -5.85 -14.59 10.64
CA ILE A 125 -6.94 -14.43 9.66
C ILE A 125 -6.72 -15.36 8.47
N LEU A 126 -5.50 -15.43 7.93
CA LEU A 126 -5.17 -16.28 6.80
C LEU A 126 -5.40 -17.76 7.12
N GLN A 127 -5.00 -18.23 8.32
CA GLN A 127 -5.30 -19.58 8.77
C GLN A 127 -6.81 -19.85 8.83
N THR A 128 -7.61 -18.93 9.37
CA THR A 128 -9.07 -19.11 9.40
C THR A 128 -9.70 -19.11 8.00
N VAL A 129 -9.14 -18.37 7.05
CA VAL A 129 -9.59 -18.36 5.65
C VAL A 129 -9.19 -19.68 4.98
N GLU A 130 -7.98 -20.17 5.23
CA GLU A 130 -7.50 -21.45 4.73
C GLU A 130 -8.33 -22.61 5.28
N GLU A 131 -8.70 -22.61 6.56
CA GLU A 131 -9.62 -23.62 7.13
C GLU A 131 -11.01 -23.58 6.46
N ARG A 132 -11.49 -22.39 6.10
CA ARG A 132 -12.75 -22.23 5.33
C ARG A 132 -12.62 -22.68 3.88
N GLN A 133 -11.42 -22.63 3.29
CA GLN A 133 -11.16 -23.05 1.91
C GLN A 133 -10.71 -24.52 1.80
N GLY A 134 -10.09 -25.05 2.85
CA GLY A 134 -9.55 -26.41 3.00
C GLY A 134 -10.59 -27.46 3.35
N GLN A 135 -11.85 -27.04 3.56
CA GLN A 135 -13.00 -27.89 3.23
C GLN A 135 -13.13 -28.00 1.71
N GLY A 136 -12.11 -28.61 1.10
CA GLY A 136 -12.15 -29.10 -0.26
C GLY A 136 -13.34 -30.02 -0.39
N ARG A 137 -14.42 -29.48 -0.95
CA ARG A 137 -15.57 -30.21 -1.48
C ARG A 137 -15.02 -31.45 -2.18
N ALA A 138 -15.39 -32.64 -1.71
CA ALA A 138 -15.16 -33.87 -2.44
C ALA A 138 -15.52 -33.62 -3.91
N GLU A 139 -14.71 -34.09 -4.86
CA GLU A 139 -14.83 -33.79 -6.30
C GLU A 139 -16.23 -34.06 -6.89
N ASN A 140 -17.14 -34.69 -6.13
CA ASN A 140 -18.53 -34.96 -6.46
C ASN A 140 -19.56 -34.44 -5.43
N SER A 141 -19.23 -33.43 -4.62
CA SER A 141 -20.19 -32.86 -3.66
C SER A 141 -21.28 -32.04 -4.36
N CYS A 142 -22.51 -32.16 -3.87
CA CYS A 142 -23.65 -31.43 -4.37
C CYS A 142 -23.41 -29.91 -4.25
N PRO A 143 -23.57 -29.12 -5.32
CA PRO A 143 -23.29 -27.69 -5.32
C PRO A 143 -24.24 -26.87 -4.42
N PHE A 144 -25.35 -27.48 -3.96
CA PHE A 144 -26.34 -26.84 -3.11
C PHE A 144 -26.11 -27.10 -1.62
N CYS A 145 -25.94 -28.36 -1.22
CA CYS A 145 -25.85 -28.79 0.18
C CYS A 145 -24.48 -29.35 0.61
N ASN A 146 -23.55 -29.52 -0.33
CA ASN A 146 -22.21 -30.08 -0.11
C ASN A 146 -22.17 -31.56 0.32
N ASP A 147 -23.30 -32.27 0.32
CA ASP A 147 -23.34 -33.71 0.55
C ASP A 147 -22.90 -34.51 -0.69
N ASN A 148 -22.66 -35.81 -0.54
CA ASN A 148 -22.22 -36.70 -1.62
C ASN A 148 -23.39 -37.20 -2.49
N HIS A 149 -23.84 -36.39 -3.45
CA HIS A 149 -24.83 -36.77 -4.47
C HIS A 149 -24.81 -35.79 -5.66
N TYR A 150 -25.40 -36.19 -6.79
CA TYR A 150 -25.56 -35.31 -7.95
C TYR A 150 -26.50 -34.14 -7.66
N ALA A 151 -26.24 -32.98 -8.27
CA ALA A 151 -27.07 -31.78 -8.10
C ALA A 151 -28.56 -32.02 -8.40
N SER A 152 -28.89 -32.90 -9.36
CA SER A 152 -30.27 -33.29 -9.66
C SER A 152 -30.95 -33.95 -8.46
N ASP A 153 -30.23 -34.79 -7.74
CA ASP A 153 -30.77 -35.69 -6.72
C ASP A 153 -30.85 -35.02 -5.34
N CYS A 154 -30.61 -33.71 -5.28
CA CYS A 154 -30.62 -32.96 -4.04
C CYS A 154 -32.04 -32.89 -3.44
N THR A 155 -32.19 -33.53 -2.28
CA THR A 155 -33.46 -33.58 -1.54
C THR A 155 -33.70 -32.35 -0.67
N GLN A 156 -32.65 -31.59 -0.33
CA GLN A 156 -32.75 -30.37 0.48
C GLN A 156 -33.35 -29.19 -0.30
N TYR A 157 -33.00 -29.04 -1.57
CA TYR A 157 -33.46 -27.96 -2.44
C TYR A 157 -34.29 -28.55 -3.57
N LYS A 158 -35.62 -28.58 -3.41
CA LYS A 158 -36.52 -29.30 -4.31
C LYS A 158 -37.08 -28.45 -5.45
N THR A 159 -37.17 -27.13 -5.25
CA THR A 159 -37.73 -26.21 -6.25
C THR A 159 -36.64 -25.44 -7.00
N LEU A 160 -36.96 -24.95 -8.20
CA LEU A 160 -36.06 -24.12 -8.99
C LEU A 160 -35.72 -22.82 -8.26
N THR A 161 -36.69 -22.19 -7.60
CA THR A 161 -36.46 -20.97 -6.82
C THR A 161 -35.46 -21.20 -5.69
N GLN A 162 -35.63 -22.29 -4.93
CA GLN A 162 -34.71 -22.67 -3.86
C GLN A 162 -33.29 -22.92 -4.38
N ARG A 163 -33.18 -23.66 -5.49
CA ARG A 163 -31.89 -23.97 -6.13
C ARG A 163 -31.21 -22.71 -6.65
N ARG A 164 -31.95 -21.78 -7.24
CA ARG A 164 -31.43 -20.51 -7.77
C ARG A 164 -30.89 -19.63 -6.65
N ASN A 165 -31.68 -19.45 -5.60
CA ASN A 165 -31.28 -18.68 -4.43
C ASN A 165 -30.02 -19.26 -3.80
N ARG A 166 -29.94 -20.58 -3.68
CA ARG A 166 -28.76 -21.25 -3.13
C ARG A 166 -27.54 -21.14 -4.04
N CYS A 167 -27.71 -21.27 -5.35
CA CYS A 167 -26.64 -21.12 -6.34
C CYS A 167 -26.04 -19.70 -6.31
N ASN A 168 -26.89 -18.68 -6.25
CA ASN A 168 -26.48 -17.28 -6.12
C ASN A 168 -25.78 -17.02 -4.78
N ALA A 169 -26.32 -17.53 -3.67
CA ALA A 169 -25.70 -17.39 -2.35
C ALA A 169 -24.31 -18.06 -2.28
N ASN A 170 -24.11 -19.14 -3.04
CA ASN A 170 -22.83 -19.86 -3.13
C ASN A 170 -21.89 -19.29 -4.21
N ASN A 171 -22.25 -18.17 -4.86
CA ASN A 171 -21.53 -17.56 -5.97
C ASN A 171 -21.21 -18.55 -7.11
N ARG A 172 -22.23 -19.30 -7.56
CA ARG A 172 -22.11 -20.32 -8.61
C ARG A 172 -22.98 -19.98 -9.82
N CYS A 173 -22.53 -20.39 -11.00
CA CYS A 173 -23.26 -20.18 -12.25
C CYS A 173 -24.36 -21.23 -12.45
N GLU A 174 -25.58 -20.82 -12.80
CA GLU A 174 -26.71 -21.74 -13.04
C GLU A 174 -26.50 -22.72 -14.20
N ARG A 175 -25.59 -22.42 -15.15
CA ARG A 175 -25.30 -23.29 -16.31
C ARG A 175 -24.26 -24.37 -16.01
N CYS A 176 -23.12 -23.99 -15.43
CA CYS A 176 -22.02 -24.92 -15.20
C CYS A 176 -21.90 -25.39 -13.75
N LEU A 177 -22.63 -24.77 -12.82
CA LEU A 177 -22.56 -25.00 -11.37
C LEU A 177 -21.18 -24.73 -10.75
N LEU A 178 -20.22 -24.20 -11.50
CA LEU A 178 -18.91 -23.77 -11.02
C LEU A 178 -18.99 -22.35 -10.46
N THR A 179 -17.90 -21.88 -9.84
CA THR A 179 -17.75 -20.50 -9.36
C THR A 179 -18.11 -19.51 -10.47
N ALA A 180 -19.00 -18.57 -10.17
CA ALA A 180 -19.49 -17.59 -11.12
C ALA A 180 -18.44 -16.49 -11.36
N ASN A 181 -17.53 -16.72 -12.29
CA ASN A 181 -16.66 -15.70 -12.88
C ASN A 181 -17.19 -15.20 -14.25
N HIS A 182 -18.43 -15.56 -14.59
CA HIS A 182 -19.09 -15.24 -15.85
C HIS A 182 -20.62 -15.21 -15.66
N MET A 183 -21.32 -14.53 -16.58
CA MET A 183 -22.79 -14.56 -16.65
C MET A 183 -23.29 -15.87 -17.24
N ALA A 184 -24.47 -16.34 -16.83
CA ALA A 184 -25.07 -17.57 -17.36
C ALA A 184 -25.27 -17.55 -18.89
N THR A 185 -25.62 -16.39 -19.44
CA THR A 185 -25.77 -16.13 -20.88
C THR A 185 -24.46 -16.24 -21.65
N SER A 186 -23.34 -15.87 -21.03
CA SER A 186 -21.99 -15.94 -21.61
C SER A 186 -21.21 -17.18 -21.14
N CYS A 187 -21.89 -18.14 -20.51
CA CYS A 187 -21.24 -19.36 -20.03
C CYS A 187 -20.77 -20.20 -21.23
N GLY A 188 -19.48 -20.53 -21.31
CA GLY A 188 -18.91 -21.34 -22.40
C GLY A 188 -19.23 -22.85 -22.31
N THR A 189 -20.03 -23.27 -21.34
CA THR A 189 -20.34 -24.69 -21.12
C THR A 189 -21.21 -25.25 -22.25
N LYS A 190 -20.78 -26.40 -22.79
CA LYS A 190 -21.48 -27.17 -23.82
C LYS A 190 -22.39 -28.27 -23.26
N SER A 191 -22.55 -28.35 -21.94
CA SER A 191 -23.41 -29.35 -21.29
C SER A 191 -24.86 -29.14 -21.68
N VAL A 192 -25.54 -30.23 -22.00
CA VAL A 192 -26.98 -30.25 -22.28
C VAL A 192 -27.73 -30.85 -21.10
N CYS A 193 -28.94 -30.35 -20.83
CA CYS A 193 -29.82 -30.92 -19.83
C CYS A 193 -30.19 -32.36 -20.19
N TYR A 194 -29.88 -33.29 -19.27
CA TYR A 194 -30.14 -34.72 -19.41
C TYR A 194 -31.63 -35.01 -19.62
N TYR A 195 -32.50 -34.36 -18.82
CA TYR A 195 -33.95 -34.59 -18.89
C TYR A 195 -34.56 -34.09 -20.20
N CYS A 196 -34.18 -32.91 -20.68
CA CYS A 196 -34.68 -32.40 -21.96
C CYS A 196 -34.17 -33.24 -23.13
N LYS A 197 -32.90 -33.66 -23.11
CA LYS A 197 -32.35 -34.53 -24.15
C LYS A 197 -33.07 -35.88 -24.21
N ARG A 198 -33.35 -36.49 -23.05
CA ARG A 198 -34.05 -37.79 -22.97
C ARG A 198 -35.45 -37.74 -23.57
N GLU A 199 -36.12 -36.60 -23.47
CA GLU A 199 -37.49 -36.40 -23.94
C GLU A 199 -37.56 -35.75 -25.34
N GLY A 200 -36.44 -35.71 -26.09
CA GLY A 200 -36.38 -35.15 -27.46
C GLY A 200 -36.44 -33.62 -27.55
N ARG A 201 -36.31 -32.90 -26.43
CA ARG A 201 -36.32 -31.43 -26.34
C ARG A 201 -34.91 -30.84 -26.50
N GLU A 202 -34.28 -31.10 -27.64
CA GLU A 202 -32.85 -30.75 -27.85
C GLU A 202 -32.58 -29.25 -27.77
N GLU A 203 -33.46 -28.42 -28.31
CA GLU A 203 -33.28 -26.96 -28.31
C GLU A 203 -33.32 -26.40 -26.88
N GLN A 204 -34.31 -26.82 -26.08
CA GLN A 204 -34.44 -26.40 -24.68
C GLN A 204 -33.29 -26.94 -23.82
N SER A 205 -32.71 -28.10 -24.19
CA SER A 205 -31.64 -28.75 -23.42
C SER A 205 -30.35 -27.91 -23.35
N LYS A 206 -30.11 -27.01 -24.32
CA LYS A 206 -28.90 -26.19 -24.38
C LYS A 206 -28.96 -24.97 -23.44
N GLY A 207 -30.17 -24.57 -23.03
CA GLY A 207 -30.39 -23.34 -22.26
C GLY A 207 -30.10 -23.44 -20.76
N HIS A 208 -30.01 -24.65 -20.19
CA HIS A 208 -29.94 -24.83 -18.73
C HIS A 208 -29.17 -26.10 -18.32
N ASN A 209 -28.72 -26.13 -17.07
CA ASN A 209 -28.19 -27.32 -16.43
C ASN A 209 -29.32 -28.28 -16.02
N SER A 210 -29.07 -29.60 -16.01
CA SER A 210 -30.03 -30.60 -15.53
C SER A 210 -30.63 -30.28 -14.17
N ALA A 211 -29.84 -29.71 -13.24
CA ALA A 211 -30.30 -29.31 -11.90
C ALA A 211 -31.29 -28.14 -11.89
N PHE A 212 -31.46 -27.45 -13.03
CA PHE A 212 -32.33 -26.30 -13.25
C PHE A 212 -33.38 -26.55 -14.35
N CYS A 213 -33.72 -27.81 -14.61
CA CYS A 213 -34.70 -28.15 -15.64
C CYS A 213 -36.14 -27.81 -15.22
N PRO A 214 -36.86 -26.92 -15.94
CA PRO A 214 -38.24 -26.55 -15.63
C PRO A 214 -39.26 -27.66 -15.87
N PHE A 215 -38.88 -28.71 -16.60
CA PHE A 215 -39.73 -29.87 -16.82
C PHE A 215 -39.52 -30.98 -15.78
N HIS A 216 -38.51 -30.85 -14.91
CA HIS A 216 -38.20 -31.85 -13.89
C HIS A 216 -38.43 -31.34 -12.46
N PHE A 217 -38.14 -30.06 -12.20
CA PHE A 217 -38.32 -29.45 -10.89
C PHE A 217 -39.48 -28.44 -10.91
N PRO A 218 -40.32 -28.39 -9.87
CA PRO A 218 -41.32 -27.34 -9.72
C PRO A 218 -40.64 -25.98 -9.50
N MET A 219 -41.35 -24.90 -9.84
CA MET A 219 -40.90 -23.52 -9.62
C MET A 219 -40.70 -23.21 -8.13
#